data_AF-A0A246PKZ3-F1
#
_entry.id   AF-A0A246PKZ3-F1
#
_cell.length_a   1.000
_cell.length_b   1.000
_cell.length_c   1.000
_cell.angle_alpha   90.00
_cell.angle_beta   90.00
_cell.angle_gamma   90.00
#
_symmetry.space_group_name_H-M   'P 1'
#
loop_
_entity.id
_entity.type
_entity.pdbx_description
1 polymer ?
#
loop_
_entity_poly.entity_id
_entity_poly.type
_entity_poly.pdbx_seq_one_letter_code
_entity_poly.pdbx_strand_id
1 'polypeptide(L)'
;MLLSELKPNHDYSKEGKYIVIKLWKRKNDYQEIVIDWFDYNPGIKFDWLIVREYGMDHRGKKKYTNYKLENIHEEVSVQVKLFKKKGAAVCV
;
A
#
# COMPACT_ATOMS: atom_id res chain seq x y z
N MET A 1 2.46 9.49 -8.72
CA MET A 1 3.69 8.71 -8.46
C MET A 1 3.43 7.31 -8.94
N LEU A 2 4.41 6.68 -9.58
CA LEU A 2 4.30 5.30 -10.06
C LEU A 2 4.69 4.33 -8.94
N LEU A 3 4.08 3.15 -8.92
CA LEU A 3 4.46 2.09 -7.98
C LEU A 3 5.93 1.69 -8.14
N SER A 4 6.46 1.73 -9.37
CA SER A 4 7.86 1.43 -9.68
C SER A 4 8.86 2.46 -9.14
N GLU A 5 8.40 3.67 -8.79
CA GLU A 5 9.24 4.70 -8.16
C GLU A 5 9.36 4.49 -6.65
N LEU A 6 8.54 3.60 -6.07
CA LEU A 6 8.57 3.27 -4.65
C LEU A 6 9.57 2.15 -4.38
N LYS A 7 10.23 2.23 -3.22
CA LYS A 7 11.10 1.17 -2.72
C LYS A 7 10.29 -0.06 -2.31
N PRO A 8 10.47 -1.23 -2.95
CA PRO A 8 9.87 -2.48 -2.49
C PRO A 8 10.57 -2.98 -1.22
N ASN A 9 9.92 -3.89 -0.49
CA ASN A 9 10.39 -4.42 0.79
C ASN A 9 10.76 -3.31 1.79
N HIS A 10 9.99 -2.23 1.81
CA HIS A 10 10.20 -1.09 2.69
C HIS A 10 8.96 -0.81 3.53
N ASP A 11 9.16 -0.59 4.83
CA ASP A 11 8.07 -0.36 5.78
C ASP A 11 7.77 1.14 5.90
N TYR A 12 6.89 1.64 5.04
CA TYR A 12 6.50 3.06 4.98
C TYR A 12 5.80 3.52 6.26
N SER A 13 5.23 2.61 7.05
CA SER A 13 4.62 2.98 8.33
C SER A 13 5.63 3.57 9.32
N LYS A 14 6.91 3.18 9.22
CA LYS A 14 8.00 3.70 10.07
C LYS A 14 8.31 5.17 9.77
N GLU A 15 8.00 5.63 8.57
CA GLU A 15 8.11 7.04 8.16
C GLU A 15 6.81 7.81 8.43
N GLY A 16 5.86 7.19 9.13
CA GLY A 16 4.52 7.76 9.28
C GLY A 16 3.81 7.90 7.94
N LYS A 17 4.10 7.07 6.94
CA LYS A 17 3.44 7.09 5.63
C LYS A 17 2.56 5.87 5.42
N TYR A 18 1.64 5.96 4.48
CA TYR A 18 0.93 4.83 3.89
C TYR A 18 0.77 5.06 2.38
N ILE A 19 0.55 3.98 1.66
CA ILE A 19 0.37 3.97 0.21
C ILE A 19 -1.07 3.57 -0.07
N VAL A 20 -1.71 4.23 -1.03
CA VAL A 20 -3.02 3.83 -1.58
C VAL A 20 -2.78 3.29 -2.98
N ILE A 21 -3.07 2.00 -3.17
CA ILE A 21 -3.06 1.34 -4.47
C ILE A 21 -4.48 1.22 -5.00
N LYS A 22 -4.65 1.23 -6.32
CA LYS A 22 -5.93 0.99 -6.98
C LYS A 22 -5.89 -0.40 -7.64
N LEU A 23 -6.80 -1.27 -7.21
CA LEU A 23 -6.97 -2.62 -7.76
C LEU A 23 -8.16 -2.62 -8.71
N TRP A 24 -7.91 -2.88 -9.99
CA TRP A 24 -8.96 -3.02 -11.00
C TRP A 24 -9.87 -4.21 -10.70
N LYS A 25 -11.18 -3.95 -10.65
CA LYS A 25 -12.22 -4.98 -10.57
C LYS A 25 -12.78 -5.28 -11.96
N ARG A 26 -13.09 -4.22 -12.71
CA ARG A 26 -13.63 -4.22 -14.08
C ARG A 26 -13.15 -2.95 -14.81
N LYS A 27 -13.46 -2.82 -16.09
CA LYS A 27 -13.14 -1.61 -16.86
C LYS A 27 -13.75 -0.38 -16.18
N ASN A 28 -12.90 0.59 -15.83
CA ASN A 28 -13.24 1.84 -15.11
C ASN A 28 -13.78 1.66 -13.68
N ASP A 29 -13.65 0.47 -13.09
CA ASP A 29 -14.06 0.20 -11.71
C ASP A 29 -12.86 -0.36 -10.93
N TYR A 30 -12.48 0.35 -9.87
CA TYR A 30 -11.34 0.00 -9.03
C TYR A 30 -11.71 0.07 -7.55
N GLN A 31 -11.05 -0.80 -6.78
CA GLN A 31 -11.06 -0.75 -5.33
C GLN A 31 -9.74 -0.13 -4.85
N GLU A 32 -9.83 0.87 -3.98
CA GLU A 32 -8.65 1.37 -3.29
C GLU A 32 -8.29 0.48 -2.11
N ILE A 33 -6.99 0.22 -1.95
CA ILE A 33 -6.44 -0.55 -0.85
C ILE A 33 -5.34 0.28 -0.21
N VAL A 34 -5.47 0.48 1.09
CA VAL A 34 -4.49 1.20 1.89
C VAL A 34 -3.47 0.19 2.41
N ILE A 35 -2.20 0.41 2.13
CA ILE A 35 -1.09 -0.48 2.47
C ILE A 35 0.05 0.32 3.12
N ASP A 36 0.92 -0.33 3.87
CA ASP A 36 2.13 0.31 4.43
C ASP A 36 3.44 -0.41 4.10
N TRP A 37 3.34 -1.50 3.36
CA TRP A 37 4.47 -2.27 2.88
C TRP A 37 4.03 -3.08 1.65
N PHE A 38 4.95 -3.27 0.72
CA PHE A 38 4.76 -4.17 -0.41
C PHE A 38 6.09 -4.77 -0.87
N ASP A 39 6.02 -5.86 -1.63
CA ASP A 39 7.15 -6.41 -2.36
C ASP A 39 6.67 -7.08 -3.65
N TYR A 40 7.59 -7.23 -4.61
CA TYR A 40 7.32 -7.97 -5.84
C TYR A 40 7.56 -9.45 -5.60
N ASN A 41 6.57 -10.26 -5.96
CA ASN A 41 6.59 -11.70 -5.79
C ASN A 41 6.38 -12.35 -7.18
N PRO A 42 7.46 -12.59 -7.94
CA PRO A 42 7.36 -13.19 -9.27
C PRO A 42 6.82 -14.62 -9.14
N GLY A 43 5.75 -14.92 -9.84
CA GLY A 43 5.13 -16.24 -9.86
C GLY A 43 5.34 -16.92 -11.21
N ILE A 44 5.10 -18.24 -11.25
CA ILE A 44 5.33 -19.05 -12.47
C ILE A 44 4.40 -18.62 -13.63
N LYS A 45 3.15 -18.26 -13.33
CA LYS A 45 2.13 -17.91 -14.33
C LYS A 45 1.79 -16.43 -14.37
N PHE A 46 1.94 -15.74 -13.25
CA PHE A 46 1.62 -14.34 -13.08
C PHE A 46 2.62 -13.72 -12.11
N ASP A 47 2.96 -12.47 -12.33
CA ASP A 47 3.65 -11.66 -11.33
C ASP A 47 2.65 -11.16 -10.29
N TRP A 48 3.06 -11.19 -9.04
CA TRP A 48 2.25 -10.77 -7.91
C TRP A 48 2.90 -9.59 -7.20
N LEU A 49 2.06 -8.74 -6.62
CA LEU A 49 2.44 -7.81 -5.59
C LEU A 49 1.95 -8.38 -4.26
N ILE A 50 2.88 -8.73 -3.36
CA ILE A 50 2.51 -8.99 -1.98
C ILE A 50 2.42 -7.65 -1.27
N VAL A 51 1.30 -7.42 -0.57
CA VAL A 51 1.10 -6.19 0.19
C VAL A 51 0.77 -6.50 1.63
N ARG A 52 1.09 -5.56 2.50
CA ARG A 52 0.61 -5.52 3.88
C ARG A 52 -0.43 -4.42 3.99
N GLU A 53 -1.67 -4.79 4.28
CA GLU A 53 -2.75 -3.82 4.46
C GLU A 53 -2.47 -2.94 5.68
N TYR A 54 -2.85 -1.67 5.56
CA TYR A 54 -2.67 -0.69 6.60
C TYR A 54 -3.57 -0.98 7.81
N GLY A 55 -2.95 -1.12 8.98
CA GLY A 55 -3.65 -1.43 10.22
C GLY A 55 -3.53 -2.90 10.62
N MET A 56 -4.29 -3.28 11.65
CA MET A 56 -4.37 -4.66 12.12
C MET A 56 -5.70 -5.26 11.70
N ASP A 57 -5.72 -6.56 11.43
CA ASP A 57 -6.96 -7.29 11.26
C ASP A 57 -7.76 -7.39 12.58
N HIS A 58 -8.95 -8.00 12.52
CA HIS A 58 -9.81 -8.23 13.69
C HIS A 58 -9.15 -9.08 14.80
N ARG A 59 -8.01 -9.72 14.54
CA ARG A 59 -7.22 -10.52 15.48
C ARG A 59 -5.97 -9.80 15.97
N GLY A 60 -5.80 -8.51 15.63
CA GLY A 60 -4.63 -7.73 15.99
C GLY A 60 -3.38 -8.10 15.20
N LYS A 61 -3.50 -8.82 14.07
CA LYS A 61 -2.38 -9.24 13.24
C LYS A 61 -2.25 -8.40 11.98
N LYS A 62 -1.02 -8.23 11.50
CA LYS A 62 -0.74 -7.65 10.19
C LYS A 62 -1.34 -8.55 9.11
N LYS A 63 -2.16 -7.99 8.24
CA LYS A 63 -2.79 -8.70 7.13
C LYS A 63 -1.93 -8.55 5.88
N TYR A 64 -1.53 -9.69 5.31
CA TYR A 64 -0.81 -9.74 4.04
C TYR A 64 -1.73 -10.30 2.96
N THR A 65 -1.65 -9.78 1.75
CA THR A 65 -2.45 -10.27 0.61
C THR A 65 -1.64 -10.18 -0.67
N ASN A 66 -1.80 -11.18 -1.54
CA ASN A 66 -1.22 -11.18 -2.88
C ASN A 66 -2.27 -10.68 -3.88
N TYR A 67 -1.89 -9.68 -4.66
CA TYR A 67 -2.66 -9.21 -5.81
C TYR A 67 -1.86 -9.45 -7.08
N LYS A 68 -2.53 -9.86 -8.16
CA LYS A 68 -1.86 -9.95 -9.45
C LYS A 68 -1.40 -8.57 -9.88
N LEU A 69 -0.16 -8.46 -10.34
CA LEU A 69 0.42 -7.18 -10.72
C LEU A 69 -0.34 -6.54 -11.88
N GLU A 70 -0.82 -7.34 -12.85
CA GLU A 70 -1.64 -6.89 -13.99
C GLU A 70 -2.95 -6.18 -13.58
N ASN A 71 -3.44 -6.43 -12.36
CA ASN A 71 -4.68 -5.84 -11.86
C ASN A 71 -4.44 -4.54 -11.07
N ILE A 72 -3.19 -4.11 -10.89
CA ILE A 72 -2.85 -2.93 -10.10
C ILE A 72 -2.61 -1.77 -11.06
N HIS A 73 -3.27 -0.65 -10.80
CA HIS A 73 -2.97 0.59 -11.51
C HIS A 73 -1.55 1.05 -11.18
N GLU A 74 -0.78 1.46 -12.19
CA GLU A 74 0.61 1.89 -12.02
C GLU A 74 0.74 3.13 -11.10
N GLU A 75 -0.17 4.10 -11.26
CA GLU A 75 -0.27 5.24 -10.37
C GLU A 75 -0.75 4.86 -8.96
N VAL A 76 0.01 5.32 -7.98
CA VAL A 76 -0.27 5.17 -6.56
C VAL A 76 -0.18 6.53 -5.85
N SER A 77 -0.82 6.61 -4.68
CA SER A 77 -0.70 7.78 -3.80
C SER A 77 0.07 7.43 -2.55
N VAL A 78 1.09 8.21 -2.19
CA VAL A 78 1.73 8.14 -0.88
C VAL A 78 1.19 9.27 -0.01
N GLN A 79 0.73 8.93 1.18
CA GLN A 79 0.14 9.87 2.12
C GLN A 79 0.92 9.88 3.44
N VAL A 80 1.09 11.07 4.02
CA VAL A 80 1.73 11.25 5.32
C VAL A 80 0.67 11.25 6.42
N LYS A 81 0.89 10.49 7.48
CA LYS A 81 0.07 10.51 8.68
C LYS A 81 0.27 11.84 9.38
N LEU A 82 -0.79 12.64 9.42
CA LEU A 82 -0.86 13.76 10.35
C LEU A 82 -1.09 13.21 11.75
N PHE A 83 -0.02 13.05 12.52
CA PHE A 83 -0.14 12.81 13.95
C PHE A 83 -0.67 14.09 14.60
N LYS A 84 -1.94 14.11 15.00
CA LYS A 84 -2.42 15.09 15.98
C LYS A 84 -1.78 14.77 17.33
N LYS A 85 -0.53 15.21 17.55
CA LYS A 85 -0.04 15.44 18.91
C LYS A 85 -0.95 16.51 19.51
N LYS A 86 -1.48 16.27 20.71
CA LYS A 86 -2.24 17.28 21.47
C LYS A 86 -1.54 18.65 21.35
N GLY A 87 -2.17 19.60 20.65
CA GLY A 87 -1.89 21.03 20.79
C GLY A 87 -0.90 21.72 19.83
N ALA A 88 -0.11 21.04 19.00
CA ALA A 88 0.75 21.76 18.04
C ALA A 88 1.03 20.91 16.79
N ALA A 89 0.56 21.40 15.64
CA ALA A 89 0.92 20.86 14.35
C ALA A 89 2.39 21.20 14.07
N VAL A 90 3.22 20.17 13.87
CA VAL A 90 4.56 20.35 13.33
C VAL A 90 4.62 19.50 12.06
N CYS A 91 4.73 20.16 10.91
CA CYS A 91 5.16 19.53 9.68
C CYS A 91 6.63 19.15 9.85
N VAL A 92 6.95 17.87 9.65
CA VAL A 92 8.32 17.39 9.45
C VAL A 92 8.36 16.68 8.11
#